data_AF-A0A7C1WBY8-F1
#
_entry.id   AF-A0A7C1WBY8-F1
#
_cell.length_a   1.000
_cell.length_b   1.000
_cell.length_c   1.000
_cell.angle_alpha   90.00
_cell.angle_beta   90.00
_cell.angle_gamma   90.00
#
_symmetry.space_group_name_H-M   'P 1'
#
loop_
_entity.id
_entity.type
_entity.pdbx_description
1 polymer ?
#
loop_
_entity_poly.entity_id
_entity_poly.type
_entity_poly.pdbx_seq_one_letter_code
_entity_poly.pdbx_strand_id
1 'polypeptide(L)' 'MTPTAIFMRVYVAVIALLTIGGLAYIFISPPESMRVDRYGVPYFTPPVINPETGKPVSVDALVRNFKGQ' A
#
# COMPACT_ATOMS: atom_id res chain seq x y z
N MET A 1 42.22 4.62 11.11
CA MET A 1 41.13 4.70 10.11
C MET A 1 41.40 5.86 9.19
N THR A 2 41.26 5.71 7.87
CA THR A 2 41.37 6.85 6.95
C THR A 2 40.12 7.74 7.06
N PRO A 3 40.24 9.07 6.87
CA PRO A 3 39.09 9.97 6.88
C PRO A 3 37.96 9.53 5.93
N THR A 4 38.34 9.00 4.77
CA THR A 4 37.41 8.43 3.78
C THR A 4 36.59 7.26 4.33
N ALA A 5 37.22 6.38 5.12
CA ALA A 5 36.52 5.24 5.72
C ALA A 5 35.48 5.67 6.77
N ILE A 6 35.77 6.75 7.53
CA ILE A 6 34.82 7.31 8.51
C ILE A 6 33.65 7.96 7.78
N PHE A 7 33.92 8.76 6.75
CA PHE A 7 32.88 9.40 5.93
C PHE A 7 31.91 8.37 5.33
N MET A 8 32.46 7.31 4.72
CA MET A 8 31.65 6.25 4.11
C MET A 8 30.77 5.52 5.14
N ARG A 9 31.28 5.28 6.35
CA ARG A 9 30.49 4.64 7.43
C ARG A 9 29.32 5.52 7.87
N VAL A 10 29.55 6.82 8.05
CA VAL A 10 28.48 7.76 8.42
C VAL A 10 27.44 7.85 7.30
N TYR A 11 27.89 7.96 6.04
CA TYR A 11 27.00 7.98 4.89
C TYR A 11 26.09 6.73 4.86
N VAL A 12 26.67 5.53 4.96
CA VAL A 12 25.90 4.27 4.96
C VAL A 12 24.95 4.22 6.16
N ALA A 13 25.38 4.63 7.36
CA ALA A 13 24.53 4.64 8.54
C ALA A 13 23.31 5.58 8.36
N VAL A 14 23.52 6.78 7.81
CA VAL A 14 22.43 7.72 7.54
C VAL A 14 21.45 7.16 6.51
N ILE A 15 21.95 6.62 5.39
CA ILE A 15 21.08 6.02 4.37
C ILE A 15 20.29 4.85 4.96
N ALA A 16 20.93 3.96 5.72
CA ALA A 16 20.24 2.83 6.35
C ALA A 16 19.12 3.30 7.29
N LEU A 17 19.37 4.31 8.13
CA LEU A 17 18.37 4.88 9.01
C LEU A 17 17.21 5.52 8.24
N LEU A 18 17.50 6.27 7.18
CA LEU A 18 16.47 6.87 6.33
C LEU A 18 15.63 5.80 5.61
N THR A 19 16.25 4.74 5.11
CA THR A 19 15.54 3.63 4.44
C THR A 19 14.65 2.87 5.41
N ILE A 20 15.19 2.45 6.56
CA ILE A 20 14.42 1.72 7.56
C ILE A 20 13.29 2.61 8.11
N GLY A 21 13.60 3.87 8.43
CA GLY A 21 12.63 4.83 8.92
C GLY A 21 11.52 5.12 7.91
N GLY A 22 11.87 5.31 6.64
CA GLY A 22 10.90 5.53 5.56
C GLY A 22 9.98 4.34 5.35
N LEU A 23 10.53 3.12 5.34
CA LEU A 23 9.73 1.89 5.24
C LEU A 23 8.81 1.72 6.44
N ALA A 24 9.32 1.91 7.66
CA ALA A 24 8.51 1.84 8.89
C ALA A 24 7.38 2.89 8.88
N TYR A 25 7.65 4.10 8.40
CA TYR A 25 6.66 5.17 8.29
C TYR A 25 5.50 4.80 7.37
N ILE A 26 5.77 4.13 6.24
CA ILE A 26 4.72 3.68 5.30
C ILE A 26 3.72 2.72 5.98
N PHE A 27 4.15 1.91 6.94
CA PHE A 27 3.22 1.03 7.68
C PHE A 27 2.38 1.78 8.71
N ILE A 28 2.88 2.90 9.26
CA ILE A 28 2.15 3.75 10.22
C ILE A 28 1.15 4.65 9.50
N SER A 29 1.59 5.27 8.40
CA SER A 29 0.80 6.17 7.56
C SER A 29 0.74 5.64 6.12
N PRO A 30 -0.03 4.58 5.85
CA PRO A 30 -0.09 3.97 4.54
C PRO A 30 -0.60 4.97 3.50
N PRO A 31 0.06 5.06 2.32
CA PRO A 31 -0.47 5.81 1.21
C PRO A 31 -1.84 5.25 0.81
N GLU A 32 -2.66 6.06 0.14
CA GLU A 32 -4.00 5.64 -0.27
C GLU A 32 -3.99 4.34 -1.08
N SER A 33 -2.93 4.09 -1.86
CA SER A 33 -2.76 2.88 -2.66
C SER A 33 -2.68 1.59 -1.84
N MET A 34 -2.35 1.68 -0.56
CA MET A 34 -2.28 0.55 0.37
C MET A 34 -3.52 0.44 1.26
N ARG A 35 -4.50 1.33 1.11
CA ARG A 35 -5.72 1.31 1.92
C ARG A 35 -6.71 0.30 1.34
N VAL A 36 -7.41 -0.37 2.25
CA VAL A 36 -8.48 -1.31 1.97
C VAL A 36 -9.73 -0.88 2.71
N ASP A 37 -10.90 -1.27 2.20
CA ASP A 37 -12.18 -1.01 2.85
C ASP A 37 -12.48 -1.99 4.01
N ARG A 38 -13.67 -1.89 4.60
CA ARG A 38 -14.16 -2.76 5.68
C ARG A 38 -14.25 -4.25 5.30
N TYR A 39 -14.14 -4.57 4.02
CA TYR A 39 -14.18 -5.93 3.48
C TYR A 39 -12.83 -6.40 2.97
N GLY A 40 -11.79 -5.57 3.09
CA GLY A 40 -10.44 -5.88 2.60
C GLY A 40 -10.26 -5.62 1.11
N VAL A 41 -11.19 -4.93 0.44
CA VAL A 41 -11.06 -4.56 -0.98
C VAL A 41 -10.13 -3.34 -1.09
N PRO A 42 -9.02 -3.42 -1.85
CA PRO A 42 -8.16 -2.26 -2.09
C PRO A 42 -8.91 -1.09 -2.73
N TYR A 43 -8.58 0.13 -2.32
CA TYR A 43 -9.28 1.34 -2.79
C TYR A 43 -9.16 1.57 -4.31
N PHE A 44 -8.09 1.09 -4.92
CA PHE A 44 -7.85 1.19 -6.36
C PHE A 44 -8.22 -0.08 -7.13
N THR A 45 -8.99 -0.99 -6.54
CA THR A 45 -9.53 -2.14 -7.28
C THR A 45 -10.51 -1.64 -8.33
N PRO A 46 -10.26 -1.93 -9.63
CA PRO A 46 -11.17 -1.49 -10.68
C PRO A 46 -12.51 -2.23 -10.57
N PRO A 47 -13.62 -1.60 -11.03
CA PRO A 47 -14.90 -2.28 -11.11
C PRO A 47 -14.85 -3.43 -12.12
N VAL A 48 -15.70 -4.43 -11.90
CA VAL A 48 -15.89 -5.57 -12.81
C VAL A 48 -17.17 -5.40 -13.62
N ILE A 49 -17.27 -6.10 -14.74
CA ILE A 49 -18.46 -6.02 -15.60
C ILE A 49 -19.53 -7.01 -15.11
N ASN A 50 -20.76 -6.54 -14.94
CA ASN A 50 -21.91 -7.40 -14.78
C ASN A 50 -22.22 -8.10 -16.13
N PRO A 51 -22.20 -9.44 -16.21
CA PRO A 51 -22.35 -10.15 -17.47
C PRO A 51 -23.75 -10.06 -18.09
N GLU A 52 -24.78 -9.79 -17.28
CA GLU A 52 -26.17 -9.69 -17.73
C GLU A 52 -26.49 -8.30 -18.29
N THR A 53 -25.94 -7.25 -17.66
CA THR A 53 -26.28 -5.85 -17.98
C THR A 53 -25.18 -5.08 -18.71
N GLY A 54 -23.95 -5.61 -18.74
CA GLY A 54 -22.77 -4.94 -19.29
C GLY A 54 -22.28 -3.73 -18.47
N LYS A 55 -22.91 -3.43 -17.33
CA LYS A 55 -22.58 -2.25 -16.51
C LYS A 55 -21.43 -2.54 -15.54
N PRO A 56 -20.58 -1.55 -15.22
CA PRO A 56 -19.57 -1.68 -14.17
C PRO A 56 -20.23 -1.86 -12.79
N VAL A 57 -19.67 -2.77 -12.00
CA VAL A 57 -20.07 -3.06 -10.61
C VAL A 57 -18.80 -3.09 -9.74
N SER A 58 -18.84 -2.43 -8.58
CA SER A 58 -17.70 -2.44 -7.65
C SER A 58 -17.56 -3.82 -7.00
N VAL A 59 -16.31 -4.21 -6.70
CA VAL A 59 -16.04 -5.48 -6.00
C VAL A 59 -16.69 -5.49 -4.60
N ASP A 60 -16.70 -4.35 -3.91
CA ASP A 60 -17.40 -4.18 -2.64
C ASP A 60 -18.92 -4.45 -2.73
N ALA A 61 -19.58 -4.06 -3.84
CA ALA A 61 -20.98 -4.41 -4.08
C ALA A 61 -21.18 -5.93 -4.22
N LEU A 62 -20.23 -6.63 -4.85
CA LEU A 62 -20.26 -8.09 -4.96
C LEU A 62 -20.08 -8.76 -3.59
N VAL A 63 -19.16 -8.26 -2.77
CA VAL A 63 -18.94 -8.77 -1.41
C VAL A 63 -20.18 -8.56 -0.54
N ARG A 64 -20.83 -7.40 -0.60
CA ARG A 64 -22.08 -7.15 0.12
C ARG A 64 -23.20 -8.10 -0.31
N ASN A 65 -23.40 -8.26 -1.61
CA ASN A 65 -24.39 -9.18 -2.15
C ASN A 65 -24.13 -10.62 -1.69
N PHE A 66 -22.89 -11.09 -1.75
CA PHE A 66 -22.50 -12.42 -1.25
C PHE A 66 -22.77 -12.58 0.26
N LYS A 67 -22.63 -11.52 1.04
CA LYS A 67 -22.94 -11.49 2.49
C LYS A 67 -24.43 -11.28 2.80
N GLY A 68 -25.28 -11.09 1.79
CA GLY A 68 -26.72 -10.84 1.97
C GLY A 68 -27.06 -9.45 2.50
N GLN A 69 -26.24 -8.43 2.19
CA GLN A 69 -26.43 -7.03 2.59
C GLN A 69 -26.93 -6.15 1.44
#